data_AF-W0HPW5-F1
#
_entry.id   AF-W0HPW5-F1
#
_cell.length_a   1.000
_cell.length_b   1.000
_cell.length_c   1.000
_cell.angle_alpha   90.00
_cell.angle_beta   90.00
_cell.angle_gamma   90.00
#
_symmetry.space_group_name_H-M   'P 1'
#
loop_
_entity.id
_entity.type
_entity.pdbx_description
1 polymer ?
#
loop_
_entity_poly.entity_id
_entity_poly.type
_entity_poly.pdbx_seq_one_letter_code
_entity_poly.pdbx_strand_id
1 'polypeptide(L)'
;MIKLASIIFKVGGVVLLGATVGVFSHWRYTAGKESANTVWQSRWDKRNIADVELMARYQREAREEEQRRIKAIIQVNEDANLQLNAARADAARAKSVIISLRNTVRYMQQKLAADNAAGVSATVGKRQAGGDSHLLLADMFAESLKRNQQLAAYADRARIRGRACERAYDAITQSAAGAVKTSYNIER
;
A
#
# COMPACT_ATOMS: atom_id res chain seq x y z
N MET A 1 -4.43 -59.04 -81.90
CA MET A 1 -4.23 -59.40 -80.47
C MET A 1 -2.84 -59.00 -79.94
N ILE A 2 -1.74 -59.31 -80.64
CA ILE A 2 -0.35 -59.01 -80.18
C ILE A 2 -0.09 -57.51 -79.95
N LYS A 3 -0.58 -56.61 -80.81
CA LYS A 3 -0.39 -55.15 -80.65
C LYS A 3 -1.10 -54.58 -79.42
N LEU A 4 -2.25 -55.14 -79.03
CA LEU A 4 -3.05 -54.66 -77.89
C LEU A 4 -2.37 -55.03 -76.56
N ALA A 5 -1.84 -56.26 -76.46
CA ALA A 5 -1.09 -56.73 -75.30
C ALA A 5 0.21 -55.91 -75.08
N SER A 6 0.90 -55.52 -76.16
CA SER A 6 2.08 -54.65 -76.07
C SER A 6 1.75 -53.26 -75.54
N ILE A 7 0.61 -52.68 -75.92
CA ILE A 7 0.18 -51.36 -75.43
C ILE A 7 -0.18 -51.44 -73.94
N ILE A 8 -0.92 -52.47 -73.52
CA ILE A 8 -1.29 -52.67 -72.10
C ILE A 8 -0.04 -52.83 -71.23
N PHE A 9 0.95 -53.59 -71.67
CA PHE A 9 2.20 -53.76 -70.93
C PHE A 9 3.00 -52.46 -70.83
N LYS A 10 3.03 -51.65 -71.88
CA LYS A 10 3.69 -50.33 -71.87
C LYS A 10 2.99 -49.34 -70.95
N VAL A 11 1.66 -49.27 -70.99
CA VAL A 11 0.86 -48.39 -70.12
C VAL A 11 1.00 -48.83 -68.65
N GLY A 12 0.92 -50.13 -68.38
CA GLY A 12 1.15 -50.68 -67.04
C GLY A 12 2.56 -50.37 -66.51
N GLY A 13 3.59 -50.47 -67.35
CA GLY A 13 4.96 -50.11 -66.99
C GLY A 13 5.12 -48.62 -66.62
N VAL A 14 4.52 -47.71 -67.39
CA VAL A 14 4.57 -46.26 -67.10
C VAL A 14 3.86 -45.92 -65.78
N VAL A 15 2.73 -46.55 -65.49
CA VAL A 15 1.99 -46.33 -64.23
C VAL A 15 2.80 -46.83 -63.02
N LEU A 16 3.45 -47.99 -63.12
CA LEU A 16 4.31 -48.51 -62.06
C LEU A 16 5.53 -47.60 -61.80
N LEU A 17 6.14 -47.06 -62.85
CA LEU A 17 7.24 -46.09 -62.70
C LEU A 17 6.77 -44.80 -62.03
N GLY A 18 5.60 -44.27 -62.40
CA GLY A 18 5.02 -43.10 -61.74
C GLY A 18 4.75 -43.34 -60.25
N ALA A 19 4.19 -44.50 -59.90
CA ALA A 19 3.89 -44.86 -58.51
C ALA A 19 5.17 -45.00 -57.66
N THR A 20 6.20 -45.65 -58.19
CA THR A 20 7.47 -45.84 -57.46
C THR A 20 8.20 -44.51 -57.24
N VAL A 21 8.23 -43.61 -58.23
CA VAL A 21 8.76 -42.25 -58.08
C VAL A 21 7.97 -41.45 -57.05
N GLY A 22 6.63 -41.53 -57.10
CA GLY A 22 5.76 -40.86 -56.13
C GLY A 22 5.99 -41.32 -54.69
N VAL A 23 6.05 -42.64 -54.46
CA VAL A 23 6.33 -43.21 -53.13
C VAL A 23 7.72 -42.81 -52.64
N PHE A 24 8.74 -42.86 -53.50
CA PHE A 24 10.11 -42.47 -53.13
C PHE A 24 10.22 -40.97 -52.79
N SER A 25 9.59 -40.11 -53.60
CA SER A 25 9.55 -38.67 -53.35
C SER A 25 8.82 -38.36 -52.05
N HIS A 26 7.68 -39.00 -51.79
CA HIS A 26 6.93 -38.83 -50.55
C HIS A 26 7.77 -39.26 -49.35
N TRP A 27 8.41 -40.43 -49.40
CA TRP A 27 9.29 -40.92 -48.33
C TRP A 27 10.44 -39.95 -48.02
N ARG A 28 11.11 -39.43 -49.06
CA ARG A 28 12.18 -38.43 -48.90
C ARG A 28 11.68 -37.13 -48.29
N TYR A 29 10.50 -36.65 -48.70
CA TYR A 29 9.88 -35.45 -48.16
C TYR A 29 9.50 -35.63 -46.68
N THR A 30 8.83 -36.74 -46.32
CA THR A 30 8.42 -37.00 -44.95
C THR A 30 9.62 -37.16 -44.01
N ALA A 31 10.66 -37.88 -44.44
CA ALA A 31 11.88 -38.06 -43.64
C ALA A 31 12.61 -36.72 -43.41
N GLY A 32 12.70 -35.87 -44.43
CA GLY A 32 13.29 -34.54 -44.30
C GLY A 32 12.46 -33.62 -43.39
N LYS A 33 11.13 -33.63 -43.56
CA LYS A 33 10.20 -32.85 -42.73
C LYS A 33 10.28 -33.25 -41.26
N GLU A 34 10.33 -34.54 -40.94
CA GLU A 34 10.39 -35.03 -39.57
C GLU A 34 11.68 -34.60 -38.86
N SER A 35 12.83 -34.73 -39.55
CA SER A 35 14.12 -34.22 -39.02
C SER A 35 14.10 -32.71 -38.81
N ALA A 36 13.58 -31.93 -39.78
CA ALA A 36 13.46 -30.49 -39.61
C ALA A 36 12.52 -30.13 -38.44
N ASN A 37 11.39 -30.83 -38.32
CA ASN A 37 10.39 -30.58 -37.28
C ASN A 37 10.95 -30.84 -35.88
N THR A 38 11.69 -31.94 -35.68
CA THR A 38 12.34 -32.24 -34.39
C THR A 38 13.39 -31.19 -34.00
N VAL A 39 14.21 -30.74 -34.96
CA VAL A 39 15.19 -29.65 -34.73
C VAL A 39 14.49 -28.35 -34.37
N TRP A 40 13.42 -27.99 -35.09
CA TRP A 40 12.64 -26.79 -34.79
C TRP A 40 11.93 -26.88 -33.44
N GLN A 41 11.29 -28.01 -33.12
CA GLN A 41 10.66 -28.25 -31.83
C GLN A 41 11.65 -28.06 -30.68
N SER A 42 12.85 -28.66 -30.77
CA SER A 42 13.88 -28.49 -29.74
C SER A 42 14.31 -27.03 -29.56
N ARG A 43 14.39 -26.25 -30.65
CA ARG A 43 14.68 -24.81 -30.56
C ARG A 43 13.56 -24.03 -29.89
N TRP A 44 12.30 -24.35 -30.22
CA TRP A 44 11.13 -23.76 -29.59
C TRP A 44 11.04 -24.11 -28.11
N ASP A 45 11.27 -25.36 -27.72
CA ASP A 45 11.24 -25.79 -26.33
C ASP A 45 12.32 -25.07 -25.50
N LYS A 46 13.55 -24.98 -26.02
CA LYS A 46 14.63 -24.20 -25.39
C LYS A 46 14.24 -22.74 -25.19
N ARG A 47 13.62 -22.13 -26.21
CA ARG A 47 13.16 -20.75 -26.15
C ARG A 47 12.01 -20.58 -25.14
N ASN A 48 11.03 -21.48 -25.16
CA ASN A 48 9.90 -21.44 -24.23
C ASN A 48 10.37 -21.57 -22.78
N ILE A 49 11.32 -22.45 -22.49
CA ILE A 49 11.92 -22.57 -21.16
C ILE A 49 12.62 -21.25 -20.77
N ALA A 50 13.46 -20.71 -21.65
CA ALA A 50 14.15 -19.44 -21.38
C ALA A 50 13.17 -18.27 -21.16
N ASP A 51 12.10 -18.20 -21.97
CA ASP A 51 11.07 -17.18 -21.86
C ASP A 51 10.29 -17.34 -20.54
N VAL A 52 9.93 -18.57 -20.14
CA VAL A 52 9.26 -18.84 -18.85
C VAL A 52 10.16 -18.49 -17.67
N GLU A 53 11.45 -18.85 -17.73
CA GLU A 53 12.41 -18.49 -16.68
C GLU A 53 12.58 -16.98 -16.55
N LEU A 54 12.68 -16.28 -17.69
CA LEU A 54 12.80 -14.83 -17.74
C LEU A 54 11.54 -14.16 -17.17
N MET A 55 10.35 -14.61 -17.57
CA MET A 55 9.09 -14.13 -17.01
C MET A 55 8.98 -14.39 -15.51
N ALA A 56 9.41 -15.57 -15.05
CA ALA A 56 9.41 -15.91 -13.63
C ALA A 56 10.39 -15.02 -12.84
N ARG A 57 11.54 -14.65 -13.41
CA ARG A 57 12.49 -13.69 -12.81
C ARG A 57 11.85 -12.30 -12.68
N TYR A 58 11.32 -11.76 -13.77
CA TYR A 58 10.66 -10.44 -13.76
C TYR A 58 9.48 -10.40 -12.79
N GLN A 59 8.66 -11.46 -12.73
CA GLN A 59 7.56 -11.54 -11.77
C GLN A 59 8.05 -11.58 -10.32
N ARG A 60 9.16 -12.27 -10.02
CA ARG A 60 9.74 -12.27 -8.67
C ARG A 60 10.25 -10.90 -8.29
N GLU A 61 11.03 -10.26 -9.15
CA GLU A 61 11.57 -8.91 -8.91
C GLU A 61 10.46 -7.88 -8.72
N ALA A 62 9.41 -7.94 -9.55
CA ALA A 62 8.24 -7.08 -9.42
C ALA A 62 7.51 -7.32 -8.08
N ARG A 63 7.31 -8.59 -7.68
CA ARG A 63 6.68 -8.91 -6.39
C ARG A 63 7.53 -8.50 -5.19
N GLU A 64 8.84 -8.63 -5.26
CA GLU A 64 9.75 -8.17 -4.19
C GLU A 64 9.67 -6.65 -4.02
N GLU A 65 9.63 -5.91 -5.13
CA GLU A 65 9.47 -4.45 -5.10
C GLU A 65 8.08 -4.05 -4.54
N GLU A 66 7.02 -4.73 -4.96
CA GLU A 66 5.68 -4.52 -4.42
C GLU A 66 5.62 -4.80 -2.91
N GLN A 67 6.19 -5.93 -2.46
CA GLN A 67 6.27 -6.29 -1.04
C GLN A 67 7.07 -5.27 -0.23
N ARG A 68 8.18 -4.76 -0.76
CA ARG A 68 8.95 -3.69 -0.12
C ARG A 68 8.11 -2.42 0.07
N ARG A 69 7.38 -1.99 -0.96
CA ARG A 69 6.48 -0.82 -0.89
C ARG A 69 5.36 -1.03 0.12
N ILE A 70 4.70 -2.19 0.09
CA ILE A 70 3.64 -2.54 1.04
C ILE A 70 4.18 -2.49 2.47
N LYS A 71 5.33 -3.10 2.73
CA LYS A 71 5.95 -3.10 4.07
C LYS A 71 6.26 -1.70 4.56
N ALA A 72 6.81 -0.83 3.70
CA ALA A 72 7.09 0.55 4.06
C ALA A 72 5.82 1.33 4.42
N ILE A 73 4.73 1.15 3.64
CA ILE A 73 3.43 1.78 3.93
C ILE A 73 2.81 1.24 5.23
N ILE A 74 2.93 -0.06 5.50
CA ILE A 74 2.47 -0.64 6.78
C ILE A 74 3.21 0.03 7.95
N GLN A 75 4.53 0.16 7.87
CA GLN A 75 5.33 0.80 8.91
C GLN A 75 4.94 2.27 9.13
N VAL A 76 4.72 3.03 8.05
CA VAL A 76 4.25 4.42 8.13
C VAL A 76 2.89 4.50 8.82
N ASN A 77 1.97 3.60 8.49
CA ASN A 77 0.65 3.56 9.13
C ASN A 77 0.73 3.17 10.61
N GLU A 78 1.58 2.21 10.95
CA GLU A 78 1.79 1.79 12.33
C GLU A 78 2.35 2.92 13.19
N ASP A 79 3.40 3.60 12.72
CA ASP A 79 3.97 4.77 13.40
C ASP A 79 2.95 5.92 13.52
N ALA A 80 2.18 6.20 12.46
CA ALA A 80 1.12 7.19 12.52
C ALA A 80 0.04 6.86 13.57
N ASN A 81 -0.34 5.58 13.68
CA ASN A 81 -1.29 5.10 14.69
C ASN A 81 -0.72 5.21 16.11
N LEU A 82 0.56 4.87 16.31
CA LEU A 82 1.25 5.06 17.59
C LEU A 82 1.26 6.53 18.00
N GLN A 83 1.59 7.43 17.07
CA GLN A 83 1.57 8.88 17.32
C GLN A 83 0.17 9.41 17.64
N LEU A 84 -0.86 8.92 16.94
CA LEU A 84 -2.26 9.27 17.23
C LEU A 84 -2.68 8.79 18.62
N ASN A 85 -2.29 7.60 19.02
CA ASN A 85 -2.60 7.05 20.33
C ASN A 85 -1.87 7.82 21.45
N ALA A 86 -0.60 8.18 21.24
CA ALA A 86 0.13 9.04 22.15
C ALA A 86 -0.55 10.41 22.31
N ALA A 87 -0.88 11.09 21.20
CA ALA A 87 -1.57 12.38 21.24
C ALA A 87 -2.94 12.29 21.95
N ARG A 88 -3.70 11.20 21.75
CA ARG A 88 -4.95 10.95 22.47
C ARG A 88 -4.73 10.75 23.97
N ALA A 89 -3.71 9.98 24.36
CA ALA A 89 -3.37 9.77 25.76
C ALA A 89 -2.95 11.09 26.43
N ASP A 90 -2.17 11.92 25.73
CA ASP A 90 -1.72 13.22 26.21
C ASP A 90 -2.90 14.18 26.41
N ALA A 91 -3.82 14.24 25.44
CA ALA A 91 -5.06 15.00 25.56
C ALA A 91 -5.94 14.51 26.74
N ALA A 92 -6.01 13.20 26.96
CA ALA A 92 -6.73 12.63 28.09
C ALA A 92 -6.09 12.99 29.45
N ARG A 93 -4.76 12.96 29.54
CA ARG A 93 -4.01 13.40 30.73
C ARG A 93 -4.20 14.89 31.00
N ALA A 94 -4.14 15.73 29.97
CA ALA A 94 -4.41 17.17 30.12
C ALA A 94 -5.83 17.43 30.64
N LYS A 95 -6.82 16.68 30.14
CA LYS A 95 -8.21 16.78 30.60
C LYS A 95 -8.36 16.35 32.07
N SER A 96 -7.71 15.27 32.49
CA SER A 96 -7.79 14.81 33.89
C SER A 96 -7.16 15.81 34.86
N VAL A 97 -6.02 16.41 34.50
CA VAL A 97 -5.35 17.46 35.30
C VAL A 97 -6.26 18.67 35.47
N ILE A 98 -6.95 19.11 34.41
CA ILE A 98 -7.88 20.24 34.48
C ILE A 98 -9.10 19.93 35.35
N ILE A 99 -9.64 18.71 35.27
CA ILE A 99 -10.76 18.29 36.14
C ILE A 99 -10.31 18.27 37.60
N SER A 100 -9.12 17.74 37.88
CA SER A 100 -8.54 17.76 39.23
C SER A 100 -8.35 19.18 39.77
N LEU A 101 -7.81 20.08 38.94
CA LEU A 101 -7.65 21.49 39.28
C LEU A 101 -9.00 22.17 39.56
N ARG A 102 -10.03 21.91 38.75
CA ARG A 102 -11.38 22.44 39.00
C ARG A 102 -11.97 21.94 40.32
N ASN A 103 -11.75 20.67 40.66
CA ASN A 103 -12.24 20.09 41.90
C ASN A 103 -11.51 20.66 43.12
N THR A 104 -10.18 20.83 43.06
CA THR A 104 -9.40 21.45 44.14
C THR A 104 -9.79 22.91 44.37
N VAL A 105 -9.99 23.70 43.29
CA VAL A 105 -10.49 25.07 43.40
C VAL A 105 -11.89 25.10 44.02
N ARG A 106 -12.82 24.25 43.58
CA ARG A 106 -14.18 24.17 44.16
C ARG A 106 -14.15 23.81 45.64
N TYR A 107 -13.29 22.88 46.03
CA TYR A 107 -13.09 22.49 47.43
C TYR A 107 -12.59 23.68 48.27
N MET A 108 -11.59 24.44 47.78
CA MET A 108 -11.11 25.63 48.48
C MET A 108 -12.20 26.72 48.61
N GLN A 109 -13.00 26.93 47.56
CA GLN A 109 -14.12 27.87 47.60
C GLN A 109 -15.18 27.47 48.64
N GLN A 110 -15.54 26.18 48.71
CA GLN A 110 -16.48 25.67 49.70
C GLN A 110 -15.95 25.84 51.13
N LYS A 111 -14.67 25.57 51.35
CA LYS A 111 -14.02 25.76 52.66
C LYS A 111 -14.03 27.23 53.07
N LEU A 112 -13.68 28.13 52.17
CA LEU A 112 -13.74 29.58 52.42
C LEU A 112 -15.16 30.05 52.72
N ALA A 113 -16.17 29.54 52.00
CA ALA A 113 -17.56 29.90 52.24
C ALA A 113 -18.04 29.42 53.62
N ALA A 114 -17.64 28.22 54.05
CA ALA A 114 -17.94 27.71 55.39
C ALA A 114 -17.26 28.54 56.50
N ASP A 115 -16.00 28.93 56.32
CA ASP A 115 -15.26 29.76 57.28
C ASP A 115 -15.85 31.19 57.36
N ASN A 116 -16.30 31.77 56.24
CA ASN A 116 -16.96 33.08 56.22
C ASN A 116 -18.40 33.03 56.78
N ALA A 117 -19.13 31.92 56.62
CA ALA A 117 -20.47 31.76 57.19
C ALA A 117 -20.44 31.71 58.73
N ALA A 118 -19.32 31.29 59.32
CA ALA A 118 -19.08 31.37 60.76
C ALA A 118 -18.75 32.81 61.25
N GLY A 119 -18.54 33.78 60.34
CA GLY A 119 -18.13 35.15 60.67
C GLY A 119 -18.82 36.25 59.84
N VAL A 120 -19.98 36.72 60.31
CA VAL A 120 -20.55 38.08 60.12
C VAL A 120 -21.42 38.40 58.88
N SER A 121 -22.53 39.10 59.19
CA SER A 121 -23.80 39.32 58.47
C SER A 121 -23.94 40.59 57.60
N ALA A 122 -22.91 41.43 57.39
CA ALA A 122 -23.11 42.76 56.74
C ALA A 122 -22.32 43.02 55.43
N THR A 123 -21.37 42.17 55.04
CA THR A 123 -20.54 42.39 53.82
C THR A 123 -21.02 41.64 52.58
N VAL A 124 -22.12 40.88 52.72
CA VAL A 124 -22.61 39.90 51.73
C VAL A 124 -23.05 40.56 50.42
N GLY A 125 -23.80 41.68 50.47
CA GLY A 125 -24.37 42.32 49.27
C GLY A 125 -23.34 42.92 48.29
N LYS A 126 -22.20 43.42 48.78
CA LYS A 126 -21.12 43.97 47.94
C LYS A 126 -20.20 42.87 47.38
N ARG A 127 -20.03 41.75 48.10
CA ARG A 127 -19.32 40.55 47.62
C ARG A 127 -20.13 39.79 46.56
N GLN A 128 -21.46 39.75 46.68
CA GLN A 128 -22.35 39.04 45.75
C GLN A 128 -22.19 39.57 44.31
N ALA A 129 -22.27 40.89 44.11
CA ALA A 129 -22.14 41.52 42.81
C ALA A 129 -20.73 41.37 42.18
N GLY A 130 -19.67 41.37 43.00
CA GLY A 130 -18.32 41.03 42.54
C GLY A 130 -18.18 39.55 42.16
N GLY A 131 -18.79 38.65 42.94
CA GLY A 131 -18.81 37.21 42.70
C GLY A 131 -19.41 36.83 41.34
N ASP A 132 -20.52 37.46 40.95
CA ASP A 132 -21.19 37.18 39.67
C ASP A 132 -20.31 37.52 38.46
N SER A 133 -19.52 38.60 38.52
CA SER A 133 -18.59 38.97 37.45
C SER A 133 -17.40 38.00 37.32
N HIS A 134 -16.87 37.49 38.44
CA HIS A 134 -15.81 36.50 38.44
C HIS A 134 -16.30 35.12 37.96
N LEU A 135 -17.55 34.76 38.25
CA LEU A 135 -18.18 33.53 37.77
C LEU A 135 -18.37 33.54 36.26
N LEU A 136 -18.84 34.67 35.68
CA LEU A 136 -18.95 34.84 34.22
C LEU A 136 -17.58 34.73 33.53
N LEU A 137 -16.55 35.36 34.09
CA LEU A 137 -15.19 35.30 33.56
C LEU A 137 -14.66 33.85 33.58
N ALA A 138 -14.91 33.12 34.67
CA ALA A 138 -14.52 31.71 34.81
C ALA A 138 -15.24 30.80 33.80
N ASP A 139 -16.53 31.04 33.53
CA ASP A 139 -17.29 30.30 32.53
C ASP A 139 -16.81 30.60 31.10
N MET A 140 -16.54 31.87 30.78
CA MET A 140 -15.95 32.27 29.49
C MET A 140 -14.58 31.60 29.29
N PHE A 141 -13.71 31.61 30.30
CA PHE A 141 -12.42 30.91 30.23
C PHE A 141 -12.58 29.40 30.11
N ALA A 142 -13.58 28.80 30.75
CA ALA A 142 -13.87 27.37 30.64
C ALA A 142 -14.28 26.98 29.21
N GLU A 143 -15.15 27.75 28.56
CA GLU A 143 -15.58 27.51 27.18
C GLU A 143 -14.45 27.82 26.18
N SER A 144 -13.66 28.87 26.41
CA SER A 144 -12.46 29.17 25.62
C SER A 144 -11.44 28.05 25.68
N LEU A 145 -11.13 27.54 26.87
CA LEU A 145 -10.19 26.43 27.05
C LEU A 145 -10.68 25.16 26.35
N LYS A 146 -11.98 24.86 26.43
CA LYS A 146 -12.60 23.73 25.75
C LYS A 146 -12.49 23.83 24.23
N ARG A 147 -12.75 25.00 23.63
CA ARG A 147 -12.53 25.22 22.19
C ARG A 147 -11.06 25.07 21.80
N ASN A 148 -10.14 25.65 22.57
CA ASN A 148 -8.70 25.53 22.32
C ASN A 148 -8.23 24.07 22.36
N GLN A 149 -8.75 23.25 23.29
CA GLN A 149 -8.45 21.81 23.33
C GLN A 149 -8.96 21.06 22.10
N GLN A 150 -10.17 21.37 21.63
CA GLN A 150 -10.72 20.77 20.42
C GLN A 150 -9.87 21.13 19.19
N LEU A 151 -9.42 22.38 19.11
CA LEU A 151 -8.56 22.86 18.03
C LEU A 151 -7.19 22.20 18.08
N ALA A 152 -6.57 22.08 19.26
CA ALA A 152 -5.31 21.37 19.45
C ALA A 152 -5.42 19.91 19.03
N ALA A 153 -6.46 19.20 19.47
CA ALA A 153 -6.71 17.80 19.08
C ALA A 153 -6.98 17.64 17.57
N TYR A 154 -7.56 18.64 16.91
CA TYR A 154 -7.67 18.67 15.45
C TYR A 154 -6.31 18.87 14.79
N ALA A 155 -5.54 19.86 15.25
CA ALA A 155 -4.22 20.18 14.72
C ALA A 155 -3.24 19.01 14.86
N ASP A 156 -3.23 18.31 16.00
CA ASP A 156 -2.40 17.12 16.20
C ASP A 156 -2.77 16.00 15.23
N ARG A 157 -4.07 15.74 15.04
CA ARG A 157 -4.54 14.73 14.08
C ARG A 157 -4.18 15.11 12.64
N ALA A 158 -4.37 16.36 12.26
CA ALA A 158 -4.02 16.85 10.93
C ALA A 158 -2.51 16.73 10.68
N ARG A 159 -1.69 17.16 11.65
CA ARG A 159 -0.22 17.07 11.58
C ARG A 159 0.25 15.62 11.48
N ILE A 160 -0.26 14.71 12.30
CA ILE A 160 0.15 13.30 12.27
C ILE A 160 -0.21 12.66 10.93
N ARG A 161 -1.43 12.91 10.43
CA ARG A 161 -1.85 12.42 9.11
C ARG A 161 -1.03 13.02 7.98
N GLY A 162 -0.74 14.32 8.03
CA GLY A 162 0.11 15.00 7.05
C GLY A 162 1.50 14.38 6.98
N ARG A 163 2.15 14.20 8.13
CA ARG A 163 3.46 13.52 8.20
C ARG A 163 3.42 12.07 7.73
N ALA A 164 2.31 11.36 7.99
CA ALA A 164 2.13 10.01 7.47
C ALA A 164 2.05 10.01 5.93
N CYS A 165 1.31 10.96 5.34
CA CYS A 165 1.26 11.12 3.88
C CYS A 165 2.63 11.46 3.28
N GLU A 166 3.37 12.39 3.89
CA GLU A 166 4.73 12.74 3.46
C GLU A 166 5.66 11.53 3.49
N ARG A 167 5.71 10.80 4.61
CA ARG A 167 6.54 9.60 4.75
C ARG A 167 6.13 8.47 3.80
N ALA A 168 4.83 8.30 3.56
CA ALA A 168 4.33 7.33 2.60
C ALA A 168 4.78 7.69 1.18
N TYR A 169 4.71 8.97 0.81
CA TYR A 169 5.19 9.46 -0.48
C TYR A 169 6.70 9.27 -0.63
N ASP A 170 7.48 9.64 0.38
CA ASP A 170 8.94 9.45 0.41
C ASP A 170 9.32 7.97 0.28
N ALA A 171 8.61 7.07 0.97
CA ALA A 171 8.84 5.64 0.89
C ALA A 171 8.63 5.09 -0.54
N ILE A 172 7.59 5.55 -1.24
CA ILE A 172 7.30 5.11 -2.62
C ILE A 172 8.32 5.73 -3.61
N THR A 173 8.64 7.01 -3.45
CA THR A 173 9.52 7.74 -4.39
C THR A 173 10.98 7.37 -4.26
N GLN A 174 11.50 7.15 -3.04
CA GLN A 174 12.87 6.66 -2.84
C GLN A 174 13.03 5.24 -3.37
N SER A 175 12.00 4.40 -3.27
CA SER A 175 11.99 3.06 -3.86
C SER A 175 12.08 3.13 -5.39
N ALA A 176 11.32 4.05 -6.02
CA ALA A 176 11.39 4.28 -7.46
C ALA A 176 12.76 4.83 -7.92
N ALA A 177 13.35 5.77 -7.18
CA ALA A 177 14.67 6.33 -7.48
C ALA A 177 15.80 5.28 -7.35
N GLY A 178 15.70 4.39 -6.36
CA GLY A 178 16.62 3.25 -6.20
C GLY A 178 16.54 2.27 -7.37
N ALA A 179 15.33 1.94 -7.83
CA ALA A 179 15.12 1.05 -8.97
C ALA A 179 15.71 1.61 -10.28
N VAL A 180 15.54 2.91 -10.55
CA VAL A 180 16.12 3.58 -11.73
C VAL A 180 17.65 3.56 -11.70
N LYS A 181 18.26 3.78 -10.53
CA LYS A 181 19.72 3.77 -10.38
C LYS A 181 20.32 2.37 -10.57
N THR A 182 19.60 1.32 -10.16
CA THR A 182 20.01 -0.07 -10.40
C THR A 182 19.94 -0.42 -11.89
N SER A 183 18.89 -0.01 -12.59
CA SER A 183 18.77 -0.22 -14.05
C SER A 183 19.91 0.44 -14.83
N TYR A 184 20.26 1.69 -14.48
CA TYR A 184 21.34 2.44 -15.16
C TYR A 184 22.73 1.82 -14.97
N ASN A 185 23.00 1.15 -13.84
CA ASN A 185 24.29 0.52 -13.56
C ASN A 185 24.44 -0.89 -14.17
N ILE A 186 23.35 -1.51 -14.62
CA ILE A 186 23.39 -2.82 -15.27
C ILE A 186 23.65 -2.68 -16.79
N GLU A 187 23.37 -1.51 -17.37
CA GLU A 187 23.62 -1.20 -18.80
C GLU A 187 25.02 -0.63 -19.09
N ARG A 188 25.91 -0.53 -18.10
CA ARG A 188 27.30 -0.06 -18.25
C ARG A 188 28.28 -1.15 -17.82
#